data_AF-A0A355IMR4-F1
#
_entry.id   AF-A0A355IMR4-F1
#
_cell.length_a   1.000
_cell.length_b   1.000
_cell.length_c   1.000
_cell.angle_alpha   90.00
_cell.angle_beta   90.00
_cell.angle_gamma   90.00
#
_symmetry.space_group_name_H-M   'P 1'
#
loop_
_entity.id
_entity.type
_entity.pdbx_description
1 polymer ?
#
loop_
_entity_poly.entity_id
_entity_poly.type
_entity_poly.pdbx_seq_one_letter_code
_entity_poly.pdbx_strand_id
1 'polypeptide(L)'
;MKHQTIRLFVNALLVTGLAQTGWAQVGKPFIHDPSTIMECEGKYYTFGTGRGGLISADGWTWDGGGVRPGGGAAPDAVKIGDRYLVAYGATGGGLGGGHNGRILTMWNKTLDPNSPDFAYSEAIVVASSDGLEDNDAIDPGLLL
;
A
#
# COMPACT_ATOMS: atom_id res chain seq x y z
N MET A 1 -5.90 20.60 51.35
CA MET A 1 -5.72 19.13 51.34
C MET A 1 -6.73 18.42 50.43
N LYS A 2 -8.04 18.42 50.69
CA LYS A 2 -9.05 17.70 49.86
C LYS A 2 -9.02 18.03 48.35
N HIS A 3 -8.89 19.31 47.97
CA HIS A 3 -8.85 19.71 46.56
C HIS A 3 -7.57 19.29 45.82
N GLN A 4 -6.43 19.19 46.52
CA GLN A 4 -5.17 18.71 45.93
C GLN A 4 -5.23 17.20 45.67
N THR A 5 -5.83 16.44 46.60
CA THR A 5 -6.06 15.01 46.42
C THR A 5 -6.98 14.72 45.24
N ILE A 6 -8.08 15.47 45.09
CA ILE A 6 -9.01 15.31 43.95
C ILE A 6 -8.32 15.62 42.62
N ARG A 7 -7.52 16.70 42.54
CA ARG A 7 -6.77 17.03 41.32
C ARG A 7 -5.73 15.97 40.96
N LEU A 8 -5.06 15.40 41.96
CA LEU A 8 -4.10 14.32 41.75
C LEU A 8 -4.78 13.06 41.19
N PHE A 9 -5.96 12.72 41.71
CA PHE A 9 -6.77 11.60 41.22
C PHE A 9 -7.28 11.82 39.80
N VAL A 10 -7.79 13.01 39.48
CA VAL A 10 -8.26 13.34 38.12
C VAL A 10 -7.11 13.27 37.11
N ASN A 11 -5.94 13.83 37.45
CA ASN A 11 -4.76 13.76 36.57
C ASN A 11 -4.25 12.32 36.40
N ALA A 12 -4.24 11.51 37.47
CA ALA A 12 -3.85 10.10 37.38
C ALA A 12 -4.80 9.30 36.48
N LEU A 13 -6.12 9.53 36.58
CA LEU A 13 -7.13 8.88 35.75
C LEU A 13 -7.03 9.29 34.27
N LEU A 14 -6.64 10.55 34.00
CA LEU A 14 -6.43 11.05 32.65
C LEU A 14 -5.19 10.42 31.99
N VAL A 15 -4.10 10.27 32.76
CA VAL A 15 -2.85 9.65 32.27
C VAL A 15 -3.02 8.15 32.02
N THR A 16 -3.75 7.43 32.88
CA THR A 16 -4.03 6.00 32.65
C THR A 16 -5.08 5.77 31.56
N GLY A 17 -6.04 6.68 31.38
CA GLY A 17 -7.03 6.61 30.29
C GLY A 17 -6.45 6.87 28.90
N LEU A 18 -5.33 7.59 28.81
CA LEU A 18 -4.61 7.86 27.56
C LEU A 18 -3.49 6.85 27.26
N ALA A 19 -3.14 5.99 28.23
CA ALA A 19 -2.18 4.92 28.04
C ALA A 19 -2.84 3.74 27.29
N GLN A 20 -3.05 3.92 25.98
CA GLN A 20 -3.42 2.79 25.12
C GLN A 20 -2.19 1.92 24.88
N THR A 21 -2.34 0.61 25.07
CA THR A 21 -1.36 -0.34 24.56
C THR A 21 -1.42 -0.30 23.04
N GLY A 22 -0.38 0.23 22.41
CA GLY A 22 -0.19 0.10 20.97
C GLY A 22 0.11 -1.36 20.66
N TRP A 23 -0.79 -2.01 19.93
CA TRP A 23 -0.48 -3.33 19.39
C TRP A 23 0.45 -3.13 18.19
N ALA A 24 1.29 -4.11 17.88
CA ALA A 24 1.94 -4.15 16.56
C ALA A 24 0.94 -4.73 15.55
N GLN A 25 1.12 -4.44 14.26
CA GLN A 25 0.49 -5.25 13.21
C GLN A 25 0.92 -6.71 13.36
N VAL A 26 0.00 -7.64 13.05
CA VAL A 26 0.20 -9.08 13.25
C VAL A 26 -0.03 -9.87 11.96
N GLY A 27 0.26 -11.18 11.98
CA GLY A 27 0.20 -12.05 10.80
C GLY A 27 1.57 -12.17 10.12
N LYS A 28 1.62 -11.99 8.80
CA LYS A 28 2.81 -11.99 7.94
C LYS A 28 2.98 -10.66 7.20
N PRO A 29 3.14 -9.53 7.91
CA PRO A 29 3.13 -8.18 7.32
C PRO A 29 4.41 -7.81 6.55
N PHE A 30 5.21 -8.79 6.13
CA PHE A 30 6.51 -8.54 5.51
C PHE A 30 6.33 -8.17 4.04
N ILE A 31 6.56 -6.90 3.73
CA ILE A 31 6.43 -6.33 2.38
C ILE A 31 7.48 -5.24 2.17
N HIS A 32 7.97 -5.12 0.94
CA HIS A 32 8.91 -4.08 0.52
C HIS A 32 8.18 -3.09 -0.38
N ASP A 33 8.40 -1.78 -0.19
CA ASP A 33 7.71 -0.68 -0.87
C ASP A 33 6.18 -0.88 -0.98
N PRO A 34 5.46 -0.95 0.15
CA PRO A 34 4.01 -1.12 0.11
C PRO A 34 3.31 0.06 -0.58
N SER A 35 2.34 -0.25 -1.43
CA SER A 35 1.41 0.71 -2.00
C SER A 35 0.53 1.35 -0.93
N THR A 36 -0.14 2.44 -1.28
CA THR A 36 -1.30 2.92 -0.53
C THR A 36 -2.29 1.77 -0.29
N ILE A 37 -2.85 1.70 0.92
CA ILE A 37 -3.82 0.67 1.31
C ILE A 37 -5.17 0.96 0.63
N MET A 38 -5.68 0.00 -0.12
CA MET A 38 -6.99 0.06 -0.77
C MET A 38 -8.02 -0.77 -0.01
N GLU A 39 -9.18 -0.19 0.28
CA GLU A 39 -10.34 -0.95 0.71
C GLU A 39 -11.08 -1.51 -0.52
N CYS A 40 -11.38 -2.81 -0.50
CA CYS A 40 -12.22 -3.48 -1.48
C CYS A 40 -13.11 -4.50 -0.78
N GLU A 41 -14.43 -4.33 -0.88
CA GLU A 41 -15.44 -5.25 -0.34
C GLU A 41 -15.25 -5.56 1.17
N GLY A 42 -14.89 -4.54 1.96
CA GLY A 42 -14.68 -4.65 3.40
C GLY A 42 -13.36 -5.30 3.82
N LYS A 43 -12.45 -5.55 2.87
CA LYS A 43 -11.06 -5.99 3.12
C LYS A 43 -10.09 -4.91 2.67
N TYR A 44 -8.86 -4.98 3.16
CA TYR A 44 -7.78 -4.05 2.87
C TYR A 44 -6.67 -4.74 2.09
N TYR A 45 -6.10 -4.04 1.11
CA TYR A 45 -5.10 -4.57 0.20
C TYR A 45 -3.93 -3.59 0.10
N THR A 46 -2.70 -4.12 0.11
CA THR A 46 -1.49 -3.37 -0.28
C THR A 46 -0.61 -4.27 -1.13
N PHE A 47 0.06 -3.69 -2.13
CA PHE A 47 0.97 -4.39 -3.03
C PHE A 47 2.39 -3.96 -2.76
N GLY A 48 3.37 -4.82 -3.05
CA GLY A 48 4.77 -4.51 -2.80
C GLY A 48 5.64 -4.78 -4.01
N THR A 49 6.92 -4.42 -3.88
CA THR A 49 7.97 -4.80 -4.81
C THR A 49 7.99 -6.31 -5.03
N GLY A 50 8.10 -6.72 -6.29
CA GLY A 50 7.91 -8.09 -6.75
C GLY A 50 6.48 -8.33 -7.24
N ARG A 51 5.92 -9.50 -6.93
CA ARG A 51 4.57 -9.91 -7.36
C ARG A 51 3.66 -10.04 -6.15
N GLY A 52 2.37 -9.79 -6.36
CA GLY A 52 1.35 -9.97 -5.33
C GLY A 52 1.32 -8.83 -4.30
N GLY A 53 0.74 -9.14 -3.14
CA GLY A 53 0.49 -8.21 -2.06
C GLY A 53 -0.14 -8.89 -0.84
N LEU A 54 -0.47 -8.08 0.15
CA LEU A 54 -1.08 -8.49 1.40
C LEU A 54 -2.57 -8.15 1.40
N ILE A 55 -3.35 -8.97 2.10
CA ILE A 55 -4.77 -8.77 2.38
C ILE A 55 -4.94 -8.72 3.90
N SER A 56 -5.83 -7.86 4.37
CA SER A 56 -6.29 -7.83 5.74
C SER A 56 -7.81 -7.72 5.80
N ALA A 57 -8.44 -8.46 6.71
CA ALA A 57 -9.88 -8.36 6.95
C ALA A 57 -10.24 -7.23 7.92
N ASP A 58 -9.27 -6.74 8.69
CA ASP A 58 -9.47 -5.82 9.82
C ASP A 58 -8.55 -4.59 9.77
N GLY A 59 -7.63 -4.53 8.80
CA GLY A 59 -6.60 -3.49 8.67
C GLY A 59 -5.40 -3.70 9.60
N TRP A 60 -5.33 -4.83 10.30
CA TRP A 60 -4.38 -5.07 11.39
C TRP A 60 -3.63 -6.40 11.27
N THR A 61 -4.37 -7.47 10.97
CA THR A 61 -3.85 -8.82 10.69
C THR A 61 -3.63 -8.93 9.19
N TRP A 62 -2.38 -9.03 8.77
CA TRP A 62 -2.00 -9.06 7.35
C TRP A 62 -1.49 -10.43 6.95
N ASP A 63 -1.99 -10.96 5.85
CA ASP A 63 -1.52 -12.20 5.25
C ASP A 63 -1.31 -12.02 3.75
N GLY A 64 -0.55 -12.94 3.14
CA GLY A 64 -0.45 -13.00 1.69
C GLY A 64 -1.80 -13.33 1.04
N GLY A 65 -1.93 -13.01 -0.24
CA GLY A 65 -3.12 -13.33 -1.04
C GLY A 65 -3.52 -12.22 -1.99
N GLY A 66 -2.98 -11.01 -1.81
CA GLY A 66 -3.14 -9.94 -2.78
C GLY A 66 -2.47 -10.38 -4.07
N VAL A 67 -3.19 -10.30 -5.19
CA VAL A 67 -2.66 -10.70 -6.50
C VAL A 67 -2.48 -9.44 -7.32
N ARG A 68 -1.24 -9.18 -7.75
CA ARG A 68 -0.88 -8.11 -8.67
C ARG A 68 0.18 -8.63 -9.66
N PRO A 69 -0.12 -8.66 -10.98
CA PRO A 69 0.82 -9.11 -12.00
C PRO A 69 1.88 -8.04 -12.31
N GLY A 70 2.88 -8.38 -13.13
CA GLY A 70 3.86 -7.41 -13.66
C GLY A 70 5.25 -7.42 -13.01
N GLY A 71 5.40 -7.98 -11.80
CA GLY A 71 6.69 -7.89 -11.09
C GLY A 71 7.09 -6.41 -10.84
N GLY A 72 8.38 -6.09 -10.84
CA GLY A 72 8.80 -4.70 -10.70
C GLY A 72 8.76 -4.18 -9.26
N ALA A 73 8.78 -2.87 -9.08
CA ALA A 73 9.04 -2.21 -7.80
C ALA A 73 8.04 -1.09 -7.48
N ALA A 74 7.98 -0.76 -6.19
CA ALA A 74 7.27 0.38 -5.61
C ALA A 74 5.89 0.64 -6.23
N PRO A 75 4.97 -0.35 -6.17
CA PRO A 75 3.64 -0.13 -6.68
C PRO A 75 2.91 0.93 -5.86
N ASP A 76 1.98 1.64 -6.49
CA ASP A 76 0.96 2.41 -5.80
C ASP A 76 -0.42 2.12 -6.38
N ALA A 77 -1.47 2.36 -5.59
CA ALA A 77 -2.83 2.05 -5.97
C ALA A 77 -3.80 3.14 -5.52
N VAL A 78 -4.81 3.42 -6.36
CA VAL A 78 -5.89 4.34 -6.04
C VAL A 78 -7.20 3.86 -6.65
N LYS A 79 -8.31 4.10 -5.93
CA LYS A 79 -9.65 3.83 -6.45
C LYS A 79 -10.19 5.06 -7.18
N ILE A 80 -10.61 4.89 -8.44
CA ILE A 80 -11.22 5.92 -9.27
C ILE A 80 -12.56 5.39 -9.77
N GLY A 81 -13.65 5.96 -9.25
CA GLY A 81 -15.00 5.45 -9.51
C GLY A 81 -15.17 4.02 -8.99
N ASP A 82 -15.53 3.11 -9.89
CA ASP A 82 -15.79 1.69 -9.62
C ASP A 82 -14.58 0.78 -9.90
N ARG A 83 -13.39 1.34 -10.16
CA ARG A 83 -12.18 0.58 -10.50
C ARG A 83 -10.97 1.04 -9.70
N TYR A 84 -9.95 0.19 -9.67
CA TYR A 84 -8.66 0.43 -9.06
C TYR A 84 -7.61 0.60 -10.15
N LEU A 85 -6.88 1.71 -10.10
CA LEU A 85 -5.68 1.95 -10.89
C LEU A 85 -4.49 1.50 -10.05
N VAL A 86 -3.63 0.67 -10.62
CA VAL A 86 -2.35 0.29 -10.02
C VAL A 86 -1.23 0.80 -10.92
N ALA A 87 -0.31 1.56 -10.34
CA ALA A 87 0.94 1.97 -10.97
C ALA A 87 2.11 1.15 -10.39
N TYR A 88 3.17 0.92 -11.16
CA TYR A 88 4.40 0.29 -10.67
C TYR A 88 5.59 0.58 -11.59
N GLY A 89 6.79 0.59 -11.02
CA GLY A 89 8.04 0.63 -11.78
C GLY A 89 8.38 -0.75 -12.36
N ALA A 90 8.60 -0.84 -13.66
CA ALA A 90 8.88 -2.09 -14.37
C ALA A 90 10.37 -2.36 -14.61
N THR A 91 11.16 -1.29 -14.74
CA THR A 91 12.62 -1.28 -14.94
C THR A 91 13.23 -0.10 -14.15
N GLY A 92 14.55 0.09 -14.20
CA GLY A 92 15.21 1.25 -13.59
C GLY A 92 15.99 0.95 -12.29
N GLY A 93 16.30 2.01 -11.53
CA GLY A 93 17.23 2.20 -10.40
C GLY A 93 16.93 1.42 -9.13
N GLY A 94 16.74 0.12 -9.29
CA GLY A 94 16.55 -0.87 -8.23
C GLY A 94 16.36 -2.29 -8.79
N LEU A 95 16.06 -2.38 -10.09
CA LEU A 95 15.84 -3.62 -10.84
C LEU A 95 17.02 -3.96 -11.76
N GLY A 96 18.18 -3.30 -11.57
CA GLY A 96 19.40 -3.52 -12.36
C GLY A 96 19.44 -2.79 -13.71
N GLY A 97 18.52 -1.84 -13.95
CA GLY A 97 18.39 -1.13 -15.23
C GLY A 97 19.13 0.21 -15.33
N GLY A 98 19.83 0.65 -14.29
CA GLY A 98 20.30 2.04 -14.20
C GLY A 98 19.12 3.02 -14.23
N HIS A 99 19.28 4.19 -14.82
CA HIS A 99 18.21 5.20 -14.90
C HIS A 99 17.27 5.00 -16.11
N ASN A 100 17.21 3.78 -16.67
CA ASN A 100 16.29 3.44 -17.77
C ASN A 100 15.01 2.82 -17.20
N GLY A 101 14.14 3.67 -16.66
CA GLY A 101 12.92 3.30 -15.95
C GLY A 101 11.67 3.29 -16.84
N ARG A 102 10.66 2.53 -16.43
CA ARG A 102 9.32 2.52 -17.06
C ARG A 102 8.28 2.44 -15.95
N ILE A 103 7.37 3.41 -15.91
CA ILE A 103 6.17 3.31 -15.08
C ILE A 103 5.05 2.72 -15.91
N LEU A 104 4.52 1.59 -15.43
CA LEU A 104 3.36 0.93 -15.99
C LEU A 104 2.13 1.21 -15.13
N THR A 105 0.97 1.28 -15.78
CA THR A 105 -0.33 1.28 -15.10
C THR A 105 -1.24 0.20 -15.63
N MET A 106 -2.11 -0.32 -14.78
CA MET A 106 -3.17 -1.26 -15.15
C MET A 106 -4.40 -1.06 -14.29
N TRP A 107 -5.54 -1.45 -14.81
CA TRP A 107 -6.85 -1.33 -14.16
C TRP A 107 -7.36 -2.69 -13.69
N ASN A 108 -8.11 -2.71 -12.60
CA ASN A 108 -8.97 -3.84 -12.24
C ASN A 108 -10.29 -3.32 -11.63
N LYS A 109 -11.38 -4.08 -11.74
CA LYS A 109 -12.67 -3.73 -11.13
C LYS A 109 -12.74 -4.07 -9.64
N THR A 110 -12.02 -5.11 -9.24
CA THR A 110 -11.99 -5.60 -7.87
C THR A 110 -10.57 -6.03 -7.51
N LEU A 111 -10.27 -6.03 -6.22
CA LEU A 111 -9.00 -6.56 -5.69
C LEU A 111 -9.17 -7.95 -5.08
N ASP A 112 -10.40 -8.48 -4.94
CA ASP A 112 -10.63 -9.84 -4.46
C ASP A 112 -10.33 -10.86 -5.57
N PRO A 113 -9.29 -11.71 -5.43
CA PRO A 113 -8.93 -12.70 -6.45
C PRO A 113 -10.01 -13.76 -6.70
N ASN A 114 -11.00 -13.89 -5.83
CA ASN A 114 -12.11 -14.84 -5.96
C ASN A 114 -13.32 -14.25 -6.68
N SER A 115 -13.32 -12.94 -6.95
CA SER A 115 -14.40 -12.31 -7.67
C SER A 115 -14.40 -12.73 -9.15
N PRO A 116 -15.57 -12.98 -9.77
CA PRO A 116 -15.64 -13.27 -11.20
C PRO A 116 -15.20 -12.08 -12.08
N ASP A 117 -15.20 -10.86 -11.53
CA ASP A 117 -14.76 -9.64 -12.21
C ASP A 117 -13.25 -9.39 -12.03
N PHE A 118 -12.52 -10.28 -11.35
CA PHE A 118 -11.09 -10.13 -11.11
C PHE A 118 -10.28 -10.35 -12.38
N ALA A 119 -9.96 -9.25 -13.06
CA ALA A 119 -9.16 -9.25 -14.28
C ALA A 119 -8.42 -7.92 -14.41
N TYR A 120 -7.08 -7.98 -14.30
CA TYR A 120 -6.24 -6.84 -14.63
C TYR A 120 -6.26 -6.57 -16.13
N SER A 121 -6.36 -5.30 -16.51
CA SER A 121 -6.15 -4.87 -17.89
C SER A 121 -4.70 -5.14 -18.32
N GLU A 122 -4.47 -5.07 -19.63
CA GLU A 122 -3.11 -4.92 -20.14
C GLU A 122 -2.44 -3.70 -19.51
N ALA A 123 -1.16 -3.85 -19.15
CA ALA A 123 -0.38 -2.79 -18.55
C ALA A 123 0.14 -1.83 -19.63
N ILE A 124 0.00 -0.53 -19.39
CA ILE A 124 0.41 0.53 -20.32
C ILE A 124 1.52 1.38 -19.72
N VAL A 125 2.48 1.79 -20.56
CA VAL A 125 3.55 2.72 -20.14
C VAL A 125 2.97 4.13 -20.06
N VAL A 126 3.19 4.80 -18.93
CA VAL A 126 2.74 6.19 -18.70
C VAL A 126 3.88 7.18 -18.50
N ALA A 127 5.07 6.68 -18.11
CA ALA A 127 6.29 7.47 -18.01
C ALA A 127 7.51 6.58 -18.29
N SER A 128 8.58 7.19 -18.80
CA SER A 128 9.82 6.50 -19.13
C SER A 128 11.02 7.44 -19.04
N SER A 129 12.17 6.89 -18.71
CA SER A 129 13.50 7.51 -18.88
C SER A 129 14.40 6.55 -19.66
N ASP A 130 15.34 7.05 -20.45
CA ASP A 130 16.29 6.23 -21.20
C ASP A 130 17.68 6.14 -20.53
N GLY A 131 17.88 6.92 -19.46
CA GLY A 131 19.09 6.98 -18.67
C GLY A 131 20.05 8.08 -19.11
N LEU A 132 19.66 8.93 -20.06
CA LEU A 132 20.34 10.17 -20.41
C LEU A 132 19.79 11.36 -19.63
N GLU A 133 18.52 11.29 -19.22
CA GLU A 133 17.90 12.34 -18.42
C GLU A 133 18.40 12.33 -16.98
N ASP A 134 18.34 13.49 -16.32
CA ASP A 134 18.68 13.63 -14.89
C ASP A 134 17.50 13.20 -13.98
N ASN A 135 16.89 12.07 -14.32
CA ASN A 135 15.81 11.46 -13.57
C ASN A 135 15.75 9.95 -13.85
N ASP A 136 14.98 9.23 -13.03
CA ASP A 136 14.64 7.83 -13.26
C ASP A 136 13.13 7.64 -13.13
N ALA A 137 12.52 6.99 -14.11
CA ALA A 137 11.09 6.71 -14.12
C ALA A 137 10.78 5.49 -13.24
N ILE A 138 10.86 5.71 -11.91
CA ILE A 138 10.59 4.76 -10.82
C ILE A 138 9.66 5.39 -9.77
N ASP A 139 9.26 4.60 -8.77
CA ASP A 139 8.56 5.03 -7.55
C ASP A 139 7.34 5.93 -7.78
N PRO A 140 6.33 5.45 -8.55
CA PRO A 140 5.12 6.21 -8.80
C PRO A 140 4.32 6.42 -7.50
N GLY A 141 3.71 7.60 -7.37
CA GLY A 141 2.71 7.91 -6.35
C GLY A 141 1.44 8.48 -6.98
N LEU A 142 0.28 8.02 -6.55
CA LEU A 142 -1.03 8.41 -7.05
C LEU A 142 -1.75 9.26 -5.99
N LEU A 143 -2.33 10.39 -6.42
CA LEU A 143 -3.10 11.29 -5.57
C LEU A 143 -4.35 11.76 -6.32
N LEU A 144 -5.47 11.90 -5.60
CA LEU A 144 -6.74 12.44 -6.10
C LEU A 144 -7.05 13.80 -5.48
#